data_AF-A0A918NMZ8-F1
#
_entry.id   AF-A0A918NMZ8-F1
#
_cell.length_a   1.000
_cell.length_b   1.000
_cell.length_c   1.000
_cell.angle_alpha   90.00
_cell.angle_beta   90.00
_cell.angle_gamma   90.00
#
_symmetry.space_group_name_H-M   'P 1'
#
loop_
_entity.id
_entity.type
_entity.pdbx_description
1 polymer ?
#
loop_
_entity_poly.entity_id
_entity_poly.type
_entity_poly.pdbx_seq_one_letter_code
_entity_poly.pdbx_strand_id
1 'polypeptide(L)'
;MRVESTHEDVHVGEHCTRAHCTRARCLPEPWMCDVFHLDGSLRDVRVLDTTRVEWIAVLERLRAAADETEVEHPYPQLDPAHPAVTDLFRIWADDPEGEGTTFSFRARFGTVWFFALPYDEEEIEFSVWPEDVLDGAGVDAVLRFLVEIATASRRRALLTGEVVRYDPGLPTLISHDPATGLTSHI
;
A
#
# COMPACT_ATOMS: atom_id res chain seq x y z
N MET A 1 41.96 17.36 20.68
CA MET A 1 41.92 16.58 19.43
C MET A 1 40.48 16.62 18.96
N ARG A 2 40.21 17.51 18.02
CA ARG A 2 38.86 17.93 17.59
C ARG A 2 38.85 17.66 16.09
N VAL A 3 37.99 16.76 15.63
CA VAL A 3 37.81 16.49 14.21
C VAL A 3 36.60 17.32 13.78
N GLU A 4 36.88 18.37 13.02
CA GLU A 4 35.89 19.16 12.29
C GLU A 4 35.53 18.36 11.03
N SER A 5 34.28 17.93 10.92
CA SER A 5 33.71 17.42 9.68
C SER A 5 33.04 18.58 8.96
N THR A 6 33.63 19.01 7.86
CA THR A 6 33.06 19.98 6.93
C THR A 6 31.87 19.33 6.20
N HIS A 7 30.66 19.81 6.48
CA HIS A 7 29.48 19.58 5.65
C HIS A 7 29.63 20.41 4.38
N GLU A 8 29.84 19.75 3.24
CA GLU A 8 29.62 20.36 1.93
C GLU A 8 28.14 20.32 1.59
N ASP A 9 27.59 21.50 1.34
CA ASP A 9 26.31 21.73 0.69
C ASP A 9 26.30 21.11 -0.71
N VAL A 10 25.28 20.31 -1.02
CA VAL A 10 24.89 20.03 -2.41
C VAL A 10 23.40 20.33 -2.56
N HIS A 11 23.11 21.58 -2.90
CA HIS A 11 21.92 21.94 -3.67
C HIS A 11 22.27 21.84 -5.15
N VAL A 12 21.68 20.90 -5.87
CA VAL A 12 21.33 21.10 -7.29
C VAL A 12 20.06 20.29 -7.57
N GLY A 13 18.96 21.00 -7.80
CA GLY A 13 17.80 20.41 -8.46
C GLY A 13 18.12 20.16 -9.92
N GLU A 14 17.69 19.02 -10.45
CA GLU A 14 17.65 18.78 -11.88
C GLU A 14 16.23 18.42 -12.29
N HIS A 15 15.62 19.33 -13.04
CA HIS A 15 14.40 19.08 -13.77
C HIS A 15 14.63 17.95 -14.78
N CYS A 16 14.05 16.77 -14.50
CA CYS A 16 14.03 15.65 -15.43
C CYS A 16 13.20 16.02 -16.67
N THR A 17 13.89 16.31 -17.78
CA THR A 17 13.28 16.30 -19.10
C THR A 17 13.28 14.88 -19.67
N ARG A 18 12.23 14.58 -20.45
CA ARG A 18 11.73 13.27 -20.92
C ARG A 18 12.72 12.34 -21.66
N ALA A 19 14.02 12.65 -21.73
CA ALA A 19 15.00 11.97 -22.56
C ALA A 19 16.27 11.47 -21.85
N HIS A 20 16.37 11.57 -20.51
CA HIS A 20 17.57 11.17 -19.76
C HIS A 20 17.29 10.28 -18.53
N CYS A 21 16.43 9.27 -18.67
CA CYS A 21 16.42 8.12 -17.75
C CYS A 21 17.54 7.15 -18.12
N THR A 22 18.80 7.46 -17.81
CA THR A 22 19.89 6.51 -17.94
C THR A 22 19.76 5.42 -16.86
N ARG A 23 19.33 4.22 -17.31
CA ARG A 23 18.83 3.04 -16.57
C ARG A 23 17.37 3.13 -16.10
N ALA A 24 16.47 3.48 -17.02
CA ALA A 24 15.03 3.25 -16.86
C ALA A 24 14.76 1.82 -16.38
N ARG A 25 14.02 1.68 -15.27
CA ARG A 25 13.43 0.40 -14.86
C ARG A 25 12.69 -0.20 -16.05
N CYS A 26 12.98 -1.45 -16.37
CA CYS A 26 12.43 -2.14 -17.53
C CYS A 26 10.98 -2.59 -17.24
N LEU A 27 10.10 -1.67 -16.91
CA LEU A 27 8.67 -1.98 -16.90
C LEU A 27 8.25 -2.25 -18.36
N PRO A 28 7.60 -3.40 -18.62
CA PRO A 28 7.43 -3.90 -19.99
C PRO A 28 6.49 -3.05 -20.84
N GLU A 29 5.57 -2.31 -20.22
CA GLU A 29 4.57 -1.52 -20.92
C GLU A 29 4.60 -0.04 -20.50
N PRO A 30 4.34 0.92 -21.42
CA PRO A 30 4.41 2.35 -21.12
C PRO A 30 3.52 2.79 -19.95
N TRP A 31 2.30 2.26 -19.85
CA TRP A 31 1.37 2.60 -18.78
C TRP A 31 1.93 2.27 -17.40
N MET A 32 2.73 1.18 -17.27
CA MET A 32 3.33 0.79 -16.00
C MET A 32 4.34 1.83 -15.52
N CYS A 33 5.10 2.42 -16.45
CA CYS A 33 5.99 3.53 -16.15
C CYS A 33 5.23 4.76 -15.65
N ASP A 34 4.06 5.04 -16.22
CA ASP A 34 3.22 6.15 -15.80
C ASP A 34 2.59 5.90 -14.41
N VAL A 35 2.18 4.66 -14.10
CA VAL A 35 1.63 4.30 -12.79
C VAL A 35 2.69 4.30 -11.69
N PHE A 36 3.85 3.68 -11.92
CA PHE A 36 4.92 3.51 -10.93
C PHE A 36 6.12 4.44 -11.18
N HIS A 37 5.86 5.63 -11.70
CA HIS A 37 6.89 6.65 -11.87
C HIS A 37 7.50 7.03 -10.51
N LEU A 38 8.82 7.23 -10.47
CA LEU A 38 9.53 7.62 -9.25
C LEU A 38 9.45 9.13 -9.04
N ASP A 39 8.36 9.59 -8.44
CA ASP A 39 8.16 10.98 -8.01
C ASP A 39 8.46 11.23 -6.52
N GLY A 40 8.79 10.16 -5.78
CA GLY A 40 8.98 10.19 -4.34
C GLY A 40 7.68 10.10 -3.54
N SER A 41 6.53 9.93 -4.20
CA SER A 41 5.23 9.71 -3.57
C SER A 41 4.89 8.22 -3.52
N LEU A 42 4.14 7.79 -2.52
CA LEU A 42 3.56 6.44 -2.48
C LEU A 42 2.47 6.27 -3.54
N ARG A 43 1.99 5.03 -3.69
CA ARG A 43 0.69 4.74 -4.30
C ARG A 43 -0.19 4.09 -3.26
N ASP A 44 -1.43 4.53 -3.21
CA ASP A 44 -2.41 3.98 -2.28
C ASP A 44 -3.34 3.04 -3.00
N VAL A 45 -3.44 1.86 -2.45
CA VAL A 45 -4.46 0.87 -2.73
C VAL A 45 -5.62 1.10 -1.76
N ARG A 46 -6.79 1.45 -2.30
CA ARG A 46 -7.98 1.82 -1.54
C ARG A 46 -9.18 0.93 -1.87
N VAL A 47 -9.97 0.60 -0.86
CA VAL A 47 -11.32 0.06 -0.98
C VAL A 47 -12.23 0.93 -0.11
N LEU A 48 -13.23 1.55 -0.73
CA LEU A 48 -14.12 2.52 -0.09
C LEU A 48 -15.42 1.88 0.37
N ASP A 49 -16.17 2.60 1.20
CA ASP A 49 -17.48 2.18 1.73
C ASP A 49 -17.40 0.81 2.43
N THR A 50 -16.30 0.59 3.15
CA THR A 50 -16.02 -0.66 3.85
C THR A 50 -16.57 -0.67 5.27
N THR A 51 -16.42 -1.81 5.92
CA THR A 51 -16.78 -2.05 7.31
C THR A 51 -15.66 -2.80 7.99
N ARG A 52 -15.65 -2.80 9.33
CA ARG A 52 -14.75 -3.64 10.13
C ARG A 52 -14.73 -5.11 9.70
N VAL A 53 -15.89 -5.67 9.34
CA VAL A 53 -15.99 -7.07 8.91
C VAL A 53 -15.20 -7.31 7.63
N GLU A 54 -15.21 -6.35 6.70
CA GLU A 54 -14.44 -6.44 5.46
C GLU A 54 -12.96 -6.21 5.68
N TRP A 55 -12.58 -5.29 6.56
CA TRP A 55 -11.20 -5.14 7.03
C TRP A 55 -10.64 -6.45 7.57
N ILE A 56 -11.39 -7.11 8.48
CA ILE A 56 -11.00 -8.41 9.04
C ILE A 56 -10.86 -9.46 7.93
N ALA A 57 -11.85 -9.54 7.03
CA ALA A 57 -11.82 -10.49 5.92
C ALA A 57 -10.61 -10.28 5.00
N VAL A 58 -10.25 -9.02 4.72
CA VAL A 58 -9.08 -8.66 3.91
C VAL A 58 -7.79 -9.09 4.59
N LEU A 59 -7.57 -8.74 5.86
CA LEU A 59 -6.30 -9.12 6.53
C LEU A 59 -6.16 -10.64 6.69
N GLU A 60 -7.25 -11.35 7.01
CA GLU A 60 -7.25 -12.82 7.06
C GLU A 60 -6.97 -13.43 5.67
N ARG A 61 -7.53 -12.86 4.61
CA ARG A 61 -7.23 -13.30 3.24
C ARG A 61 -5.76 -13.09 2.90
N LEU A 62 -5.20 -11.94 3.25
CA LEU A 62 -3.79 -11.62 2.98
C LEU A 62 -2.84 -12.54 3.75
N ARG A 63 -3.14 -12.90 5.00
CA ARG A 63 -2.38 -13.92 5.75
C ARG A 63 -2.30 -15.27 5.05
N ALA A 64 -3.36 -15.66 4.35
CA ALA A 64 -3.41 -16.92 3.63
C ALA A 64 -2.80 -16.86 2.21
N ALA A 65 -2.81 -15.68 1.58
CA ALA A 65 -2.45 -15.52 0.17
C ALA A 65 -1.07 -14.90 -0.06
N ALA A 66 -0.61 -14.03 0.84
CA ALA A 66 0.68 -13.38 0.72
C ALA A 66 1.82 -14.39 0.94
N ASP A 67 2.98 -14.10 0.36
CA ASP A 67 4.18 -14.92 0.58
C ASP A 67 4.72 -14.72 2.01
N GLU A 68 4.42 -13.57 2.60
CA GLU A 68 4.78 -13.20 3.97
C GLU A 68 3.85 -12.10 4.49
N THR A 69 3.60 -12.09 5.80
CA THR A 69 2.86 -11.02 6.49
C THR A 69 3.53 -10.65 7.79
N GLU A 70 3.48 -9.37 8.15
CA GLU A 70 3.95 -8.84 9.43
C GLU A 70 2.84 -8.02 10.09
N VAL A 71 2.78 -8.05 11.42
CA VAL A 71 1.87 -7.22 12.20
C VAL A 71 2.65 -6.62 13.36
N GLU A 72 2.54 -5.32 13.56
CA GLU A 72 3.09 -4.64 14.73
C GLU A 72 1.95 -4.01 15.53
N HIS A 73 1.93 -4.23 16.84
CA HIS A 73 0.95 -3.63 17.75
C HIS A 73 1.52 -3.47 19.17
N PRO A 74 1.01 -2.51 19.96
CA PRO A 74 1.43 -2.30 21.34
C PRO A 74 0.63 -3.15 22.34
N TYR A 75 -0.39 -3.90 21.90
CA TYR A 75 -1.31 -4.61 22.80
C TYR A 75 -0.64 -5.78 23.56
N PRO A 76 -0.41 -5.67 24.88
CA PRO A 76 0.30 -6.71 25.63
C PRO A 76 -0.51 -8.01 25.82
N GLN A 77 -1.84 -7.94 25.65
CA GLN A 77 -2.74 -9.08 25.79
C GLN A 77 -2.81 -9.98 24.54
N LEU A 78 -2.25 -9.55 23.41
CA LEU A 78 -2.25 -10.32 22.17
C LEU A 78 -0.90 -11.00 21.93
N ASP A 79 -0.90 -12.05 21.10
CA ASP A 79 0.33 -12.63 20.58
C ASP A 79 1.11 -11.55 19.79
N PRO A 80 2.36 -11.23 20.15
CA PRO A 80 3.10 -10.13 19.56
C PRO A 80 3.53 -10.37 18.10
N ALA A 81 3.48 -11.60 17.60
CA ALA A 81 3.88 -11.95 16.24
C ALA A 81 2.69 -12.36 15.38
N HIS A 82 1.69 -13.04 15.96
CA HIS A 82 0.55 -13.59 15.23
C HIS A 82 -0.77 -13.35 15.95
N PRO A 83 -1.14 -12.08 16.24
CA PRO A 83 -2.41 -11.78 16.91
C PRO A 83 -3.59 -12.21 16.03
N ALA A 84 -4.72 -12.63 16.62
CA ALA A 84 -5.94 -12.84 15.83
C ALA A 84 -6.43 -11.49 15.28
N VAL A 85 -6.77 -11.43 13.98
CA VAL A 85 -7.21 -10.15 13.36
C VAL A 85 -8.45 -9.60 14.03
N THR A 86 -9.39 -10.47 14.41
CA THR A 86 -10.60 -10.10 15.14
C THR A 86 -10.31 -9.42 16.47
N ASP A 87 -9.25 -9.85 17.17
CA ASP A 87 -8.86 -9.25 18.43
C ASP A 87 -8.18 -7.89 18.24
N LEU A 88 -7.36 -7.73 17.19
CA LEU A 88 -6.78 -6.42 16.82
C LEU A 88 -7.88 -5.37 16.62
N PHE A 89 -8.86 -5.69 15.77
CA PHE A 89 -9.96 -4.77 15.46
C PHE A 89 -10.92 -4.56 16.62
N ARG A 90 -11.10 -5.57 17.49
CA ARG A 90 -11.87 -5.39 18.73
C ARG A 90 -11.22 -4.37 19.65
N ILE A 91 -9.91 -4.50 19.90
CA ILE A 91 -9.19 -3.59 20.79
C ILE A 91 -9.08 -2.20 20.17
N TRP A 92 -8.78 -2.11 18.87
CA TRP A 92 -8.71 -0.83 18.15
C TRP A 92 -10.05 -0.07 18.19
N ALA A 93 -11.18 -0.76 18.09
CA ALA A 93 -12.50 -0.14 18.22
C ALA A 93 -12.85 0.36 19.64
N ASP A 94 -12.22 -0.24 20.66
CA ASP A 94 -12.40 0.14 22.07
C ASP A 94 -11.40 1.24 22.49
N ASP A 95 -10.44 1.59 21.63
CA ASP A 95 -9.43 2.63 21.87
C ASP A 95 -10.10 4.01 21.74
N PRO A 96 -10.13 4.85 22.78
CA PRO A 96 -10.74 6.17 22.70
C PRO A 96 -10.11 6.99 21.57
N GLU A 97 -10.94 7.42 20.61
CA GLU A 97 -10.59 8.28 19.47
C GLU A 97 -9.58 9.36 19.88
N GLY A 98 -8.29 9.19 19.57
CA GLY A 98 -7.26 10.14 20.01
C GLY A 98 -5.81 9.66 19.99
N GLU A 99 -5.55 8.35 20.00
CA GLU A 99 -4.22 7.80 19.76
C GLU A 99 -4.21 7.15 18.36
N GLY A 100 -3.38 7.67 17.45
CA GLY A 100 -3.36 7.24 16.04
C GLY A 100 -3.07 5.75 15.85
N THR A 101 -3.40 5.23 14.65
CA THR A 101 -3.09 3.91 14.07
C THR A 101 -2.38 2.94 15.03
N THR A 102 -3.15 2.33 15.93
CA THR A 102 -2.60 1.56 17.05
C THR A 102 -1.96 0.24 16.61
N PHE A 103 -2.11 -0.18 15.34
CA PHE A 103 -1.36 -1.30 14.79
C PHE A 103 -1.03 -1.08 13.31
N SER A 104 -0.02 -1.78 12.82
CA SER A 104 0.34 -1.83 11.40
C SER A 104 0.24 -3.26 10.87
N PHE A 105 -0.03 -3.38 9.58
CA PHE A 105 -0.04 -4.66 8.88
C PHE A 105 0.76 -4.55 7.59
N ARG A 106 1.57 -5.57 7.29
CA ARG A 106 2.32 -5.68 6.03
C ARG A 106 2.05 -7.02 5.38
N ALA A 107 1.97 -7.01 4.05
CA ALA A 107 1.92 -8.22 3.24
C ALA A 107 2.89 -8.11 2.06
N ARG A 108 3.59 -9.20 1.76
CA ARG A 108 4.49 -9.31 0.61
C ARG A 108 3.93 -10.21 -0.48
N PHE A 109 3.96 -9.72 -1.71
CA PHE A 109 3.71 -10.51 -2.91
C PHE A 109 4.94 -10.38 -3.81
N GLY A 110 5.61 -11.49 -4.09
CA GLY A 110 6.92 -11.48 -4.73
C GLY A 110 7.93 -10.66 -3.93
N THR A 111 8.42 -9.57 -4.52
CA THR A 111 9.33 -8.62 -3.87
C THR A 111 8.65 -7.36 -3.35
N VAL A 112 7.34 -7.18 -3.62
CA VAL A 112 6.61 -5.94 -3.32
C VAL A 112 5.92 -6.06 -1.97
N TRP A 113 6.18 -5.08 -1.09
CA TRP A 113 5.50 -4.96 0.19
C TRP A 113 4.37 -3.94 0.12
N PHE A 114 3.24 -4.29 0.73
CA PHE A 114 2.10 -3.42 0.95
C PHE A 114 1.97 -3.19 2.45
N PHE A 115 1.71 -1.94 2.85
CA PHE A 115 1.65 -1.54 4.26
C PHE A 115 0.33 -0.83 4.55
N ALA A 116 -0.35 -1.25 5.61
CA ALA A 116 -1.56 -0.61 6.10
C ALA A 116 -1.36 -0.07 7.51
N LEU A 117 -1.88 1.13 7.73
CA LEU A 117 -2.11 1.74 9.03
C LEU A 117 -3.59 2.08 9.14
N PRO A 118 -4.42 1.19 9.71
CA PRO A 118 -5.85 1.42 9.81
C PRO A 118 -6.16 2.71 10.57
N TYR A 119 -6.85 3.62 9.89
CA TYR A 119 -7.26 4.93 10.42
C TYR A 119 -8.78 5.05 10.51
N ASP A 120 -9.50 4.50 9.53
CA ASP A 120 -10.96 4.51 9.43
C ASP A 120 -11.47 3.11 9.03
N GLU A 121 -12.66 2.74 9.48
CA GLU A 121 -13.33 1.50 9.09
C GLU A 121 -14.01 1.58 7.73
N GLU A 122 -14.41 2.79 7.33
CA GLU A 122 -15.10 3.05 6.07
C GLU A 122 -14.15 3.02 4.86
N GLU A 123 -12.84 2.96 5.11
CA GLU A 123 -11.81 2.86 4.09
C GLU A 123 -10.73 1.83 4.44
N ILE A 124 -10.50 0.89 3.53
CA ILE A 124 -9.32 0.02 3.55
C ILE A 124 -8.22 0.67 2.73
N GLU A 125 -7.10 0.98 3.37
CA GLU A 125 -5.95 1.62 2.72
C GLU A 125 -4.66 0.83 2.95
N PHE A 126 -3.94 0.60 1.87
CA PHE A 126 -2.55 0.11 1.88
C PHE A 126 -1.71 0.99 0.98
N SER A 127 -0.48 1.28 1.37
CA SER A 127 0.47 1.98 0.52
C SER A 127 1.55 1.05 -0.02
N VAL A 128 2.05 1.37 -1.20
CA VAL A 128 3.18 0.71 -1.86
C VAL A 128 4.13 1.76 -2.41
N TRP A 129 5.44 1.53 -2.23
CA TRP A 129 6.46 2.36 -2.84
C TRP A 129 6.60 1.99 -4.32
N PRO A 130 6.47 2.94 -5.27
CA PRO A 130 6.84 2.69 -6.67
C PRO A 130 8.25 2.12 -6.80
N GLU A 131 9.13 2.47 -5.86
CA GLU A 131 10.51 2.02 -5.76
C GLU A 131 10.65 0.50 -5.58
N ASP A 132 9.64 -0.19 -5.07
CA ASP A 132 9.65 -1.65 -4.91
C ASP A 132 9.15 -2.38 -6.17
N VAL A 133 8.52 -1.66 -7.10
CA VAL A 133 8.00 -2.20 -8.37
C VAL A 133 9.05 -2.01 -9.46
N LEU A 134 9.95 -3.00 -9.58
CA LEU A 134 11.16 -2.91 -10.40
C LEU A 134 10.98 -3.39 -11.85
N ASP A 135 10.06 -4.32 -12.08
CA ASP A 135 9.86 -5.02 -13.34
C ASP A 135 8.41 -5.52 -13.47
N GLY A 136 8.13 -6.28 -14.55
CA GLY A 136 6.80 -6.85 -14.78
C GLY A 136 6.33 -7.79 -13.67
N ALA A 137 7.22 -8.52 -12.99
CA ALA A 137 6.83 -9.38 -11.88
C ALA A 137 6.40 -8.57 -10.65
N GLY A 138 7.01 -7.41 -10.42
CA GLY A 138 6.54 -6.44 -9.44
C GLY A 138 5.14 -5.92 -9.76
N VAL A 139 4.85 -5.65 -11.03
CA VAL A 139 3.50 -5.22 -11.47
C VAL A 139 2.49 -6.35 -11.25
N ASP A 140 2.83 -7.59 -11.64
CA ASP A 140 1.99 -8.77 -11.40
C ASP A 140 1.68 -8.96 -9.92
N ALA A 141 2.64 -8.67 -9.03
CA ALA A 141 2.42 -8.70 -7.58
C ALA A 141 1.38 -7.65 -7.12
N VAL A 142 1.44 -6.43 -7.64
CA VAL A 142 0.43 -5.38 -7.36
C VAL A 142 -0.95 -5.77 -7.87
N LEU A 143 -1.02 -6.32 -9.10
CA LEU A 143 -2.28 -6.79 -9.67
C LEU A 143 -2.88 -7.93 -8.84
N ARG A 144 -2.04 -8.89 -8.42
CA ARG A 144 -2.47 -9.97 -7.53
C ARG A 144 -2.97 -9.42 -6.19
N PHE A 145 -2.26 -8.47 -5.58
CA PHE A 145 -2.69 -7.83 -4.35
C PHE A 145 -4.09 -7.18 -4.50
N LEU A 146 -4.30 -6.38 -5.55
CA LEU A 146 -5.59 -5.74 -5.86
C LEU A 146 -6.74 -6.77 -5.96
N VAL A 147 -6.49 -7.90 -6.63
CA VAL A 147 -7.47 -8.99 -6.75
C VAL A 147 -7.81 -9.58 -5.39
N GLU A 148 -6.80 -9.85 -4.55
CA GLU A 148 -7.02 -10.47 -3.23
C GLU A 148 -7.86 -9.58 -2.32
N ILE A 149 -7.54 -8.29 -2.24
CA ILE A 149 -8.28 -7.37 -1.37
C ILE A 149 -9.70 -7.09 -1.90
N ALA A 150 -9.88 -7.01 -3.23
CA ALA A 150 -11.18 -6.78 -3.85
C ALA A 150 -12.09 -8.00 -3.65
N THR A 151 -11.54 -9.20 -3.81
CA THR A 151 -12.26 -10.45 -3.61
C THR A 151 -12.72 -10.58 -2.15
N ALA A 152 -11.83 -10.32 -1.19
CA ALA A 152 -12.15 -10.44 0.23
C ALA A 152 -13.16 -9.38 0.71
N SER A 153 -13.00 -8.13 0.27
CA SER A 153 -13.93 -7.04 0.59
C SER A 153 -15.22 -7.08 -0.22
N ARG A 154 -15.26 -7.89 -1.30
CA ARG A 154 -16.34 -7.93 -2.31
C ARG A 154 -16.64 -6.55 -2.90
N ARG A 155 -15.61 -5.72 -3.01
CA ARG A 155 -15.67 -4.34 -3.52
C ARG A 155 -14.54 -4.06 -4.48
N ARG A 156 -14.70 -2.98 -5.24
CA ARG A 156 -13.67 -2.52 -6.14
C ARG A 156 -12.43 -2.08 -5.35
N ALA A 157 -11.27 -2.55 -5.76
CA ALA A 157 -9.99 -2.05 -5.31
C ALA A 157 -9.43 -1.04 -6.31
N LEU A 158 -8.88 0.05 -5.81
CA LEU A 158 -8.36 1.16 -6.60
C LEU A 158 -6.90 1.37 -6.23
N LEU A 159 -6.00 1.46 -7.20
CA LEU A 159 -4.67 2.03 -7.03
C LEU A 159 -4.71 3.50 -7.47
N THR A 160 -4.22 4.39 -6.62
CA THR A 160 -4.23 5.84 -6.82
C THR A 160 -2.86 6.43 -6.45
N GLY A 161 -2.65 7.71 -6.77
CA GLY A 161 -1.54 8.46 -6.16
C GLY A 161 -1.78 8.66 -4.66
N GLU A 162 -0.72 8.86 -3.89
CA GLU A 162 -0.83 9.10 -2.45
C GLU A 162 -1.66 10.35 -2.13
N VAL A 163 -2.62 10.22 -1.20
CA VAL A 163 -3.36 11.35 -0.63
C VAL A 163 -3.64 11.13 0.85
N VAL A 164 -3.66 12.19 1.64
CA VAL A 164 -3.96 12.09 3.09
C VAL A 164 -5.41 11.68 3.37
N ARG A 165 -6.33 12.08 2.48
CA ARG A 165 -7.74 11.67 2.50
C ARG A 165 -8.17 11.44 1.07
N TYR A 166 -8.94 10.38 0.84
CA TYR A 166 -9.44 10.10 -0.49
C TYR A 166 -10.27 11.26 -1.05
N ASP A 167 -9.96 11.66 -2.28
CA ASP A 167 -10.74 12.59 -3.09
C ASP A 167 -11.34 11.81 -4.26
N PRO A 168 -12.67 11.76 -4.44
CA PRO A 168 -13.31 11.12 -5.60
C PRO A 168 -12.85 11.68 -6.96
N GLY A 169 -12.26 12.88 -7.00
CA GLY A 169 -11.65 13.48 -8.19
C GLY A 169 -10.24 12.95 -8.50
N LEU A 170 -9.64 12.15 -7.62
CA LEU A 170 -8.31 11.59 -7.80
C LEU A 170 -8.31 10.55 -8.94
N PRO A 171 -7.38 10.66 -9.91
CA PRO A 171 -7.28 9.66 -10.96
C PRO A 171 -7.01 8.26 -10.41
N THR A 172 -7.86 7.31 -10.78
CA THR A 172 -7.59 5.90 -10.57
C THR A 172 -6.57 5.42 -11.60
N LEU A 173 -5.44 4.92 -11.13
CA LEU A 173 -4.34 4.43 -11.95
C LEU A 173 -4.58 2.98 -12.41
N ILE A 174 -5.04 2.14 -11.47
CA ILE A 174 -5.48 0.77 -11.72
C ILE A 174 -6.75 0.52 -10.91
N SER A 175 -7.70 -0.24 -11.43
CA SER A 175 -8.84 -0.74 -10.65
C SER A 175 -9.07 -2.21 -10.92
N HIS A 176 -9.51 -2.95 -9.90
CA HIS A 176 -10.05 -4.29 -10.06
C HIS A 176 -11.48 -4.36 -9.50
N ASP A 177 -12.42 -4.84 -10.32
CA ASP A 177 -13.81 -5.01 -9.94
C ASP A 177 -14.12 -6.50 -9.74
N PRO A 178 -14.36 -6.98 -8.50
CA PRO A 178 -14.53 -8.39 -8.21
C PRO A 178 -15.87 -8.95 -8.74
N ALA A 179 -16.87 -8.10 -9.02
CA ALA A 179 -18.14 -8.55 -9.56
C ALA A 179 -18.03 -8.95 -11.04
N THR A 180 -17.10 -8.31 -11.77
CA THR A 180 -16.87 -8.57 -13.19
C THR A 180 -15.59 -9.36 -13.45
N GLY A 181 -14.66 -9.38 -12.49
CA GLY A 181 -13.31 -9.91 -12.65
C GLY A 181 -12.41 -9.04 -13.54
N LEU A 182 -12.87 -7.84 -13.92
CA LEU A 182 -12.15 -6.95 -14.81
C LEU A 182 -11.11 -6.11 -14.04
N THR A 183 -9.90 -6.08 -14.56
CA THR A 183 -8.87 -5.11 -14.19
C THR A 183 -8.76 -4.06 -15.29
N SER A 184 -8.65 -2.78 -14.92
CA SER A 184 -8.47 -1.66 -15.84
C SER A 184 -7.33 -0.77 -15.35
N HIS A 185 -6.65 -0.09 -16.27
CA HIS A 185 -5.60 0.89 -16.01
C HIS A 185 -5.77 2.10 -16.94
N ILE A 186 -5.05 3.19 -16.64
CA ILE A 186 -5.00 4.40 -17.48
C ILE A 186 -4.42 4.15 -18.88
#